data_AF-A0A158ICF1-F1
#
_entry.id   AF-A0A158ICF1-F1
#
_cell.length_a   1.000
_cell.length_b   1.000
_cell.length_c   1.000
_cell.angle_alpha   90.00
_cell.angle_beta   90.00
_cell.angle_gamma   90.00
#
_symmetry.space_group_name_H-M   'P 1'
#
loop_
_entity.id
_entity.type
_entity.pdbx_description
1 polymer ?
#
loop_
_entity_poly.entity_id
_entity_poly.type
_entity_poly.pdbx_seq_one_letter_code
_entity_poly.pdbx_strand_id
1 'polypeptide(L)'
;MLARLLCREGHELGRLRVRTLMRRMGVEALYRKPNTSRRNAKHKIWPHLLRGLKIERANQVWALDTTYIPMARGFVYLTAVVDWARRKVLTHRVAITLGAVHAVDALEEAFSRYGLPGIVNADQGSQFTAGTFTEAVLGRGIRLSMDGKGCWRDNVFVERVWRSIKYERSWLVPKSDRRLQAAHTQPASQPFPGTPFTFLIRLRPSIKARKGASMLRHIVMWKLKETAEGADRAENAQKLKATLETCRSIVQGQGHFEVGIGLGLPASTFDVVLVSDFDDSAALDSYQNHPKHVAIKAFVGAVTEGRQCVDYEV
;
A
#
# COMPACT_ATOMS: atom_id res chain seq x y z
N MET A 1 -18.74 -6.83 -12.76
CA MET A 1 -19.21 -6.60 -11.39
C MET A 1 -20.63 -6.05 -11.28
N LEU A 2 -20.90 -4.79 -11.70
CA LEU A 2 -22.20 -4.13 -11.45
C LEU A 2 -23.43 -4.93 -11.94
N ALA A 3 -23.32 -5.59 -13.11
CA ALA A 3 -24.34 -6.53 -13.56
C ALA A 3 -24.61 -7.68 -12.56
N ARG A 4 -23.55 -8.28 -11.99
CA ARG A 4 -23.68 -9.36 -11.00
C ARG A 4 -24.25 -8.86 -9.66
N LEU A 5 -23.91 -7.64 -9.25
CA LEU A 5 -24.49 -7.02 -8.04
C LEU A 5 -25.99 -6.79 -8.23
N LEU A 6 -26.37 -6.18 -9.35
CA LEU A 6 -27.77 -5.95 -9.70
C LEU A 6 -28.54 -7.26 -9.84
N CYS A 7 -27.94 -8.32 -10.41
CA CYS A 7 -28.55 -9.65 -10.41
C CYS A 7 -28.75 -10.24 -9.00
N ARG A 8 -27.84 -9.98 -8.05
CA ARG A 8 -28.03 -10.40 -6.65
C ARG A 8 -29.13 -9.61 -5.94
N GLU A 9 -29.42 -8.40 -6.39
CA GLU A 9 -30.55 -7.57 -5.95
C GLU A 9 -31.85 -7.88 -6.71
N GLY A 10 -31.86 -8.93 -7.56
CA GLY A 10 -33.05 -9.39 -8.28
C GLY A 10 -33.24 -8.80 -9.68
N HIS A 11 -32.27 -8.03 -10.19
CA HIS A 11 -32.36 -7.45 -11.53
C HIS A 11 -31.71 -8.32 -12.60
N GLU A 12 -32.49 -8.82 -13.55
CA GLU A 12 -31.98 -9.62 -14.67
C GLU A 12 -31.40 -8.75 -15.78
N LEU A 13 -30.08 -8.55 -15.76
CA LEU A 13 -29.41 -7.73 -16.78
C LEU A 13 -27.96 -8.10 -17.03
N GLY A 14 -27.61 -8.15 -18.32
CA GLY A 14 -26.28 -8.44 -18.79
C GLY A 14 -25.33 -7.22 -18.77
N ARG A 15 -24.03 -7.50 -18.87
CA ARG A 15 -22.95 -6.49 -18.87
C ARG A 15 -23.16 -5.36 -19.90
N LEU A 16 -23.71 -5.69 -21.07
CA LEU A 16 -23.93 -4.71 -22.13
C LEU A 16 -25.02 -3.70 -21.76
N ARG A 17 -26.13 -4.17 -21.16
CA ARG A 17 -27.24 -3.34 -20.70
C ARG A 17 -26.77 -2.35 -19.63
N VAL A 18 -26.00 -2.82 -18.66
CA VAL A 18 -25.40 -1.98 -17.61
C VAL A 18 -24.52 -0.87 -18.21
N ARG A 19 -23.65 -1.21 -19.18
CA ARG A 19 -22.78 -0.24 -19.83
C ARG A 19 -23.57 0.86 -20.56
N THR A 20 -24.70 0.51 -21.18
CA THR A 20 -25.57 1.49 -21.85
C THR A 20 -26.23 2.41 -20.83
N LEU A 21 -26.71 1.87 -19.71
CA LEU A 21 -27.33 2.67 -18.64
C LEU A 21 -26.32 3.62 -17.99
N MET A 22 -25.12 3.14 -17.65
CA MET A 22 -24.05 3.99 -17.10
C MET A 22 -23.72 5.17 -18.02
N ARG A 23 -23.66 4.94 -19.34
CA ARG A 23 -23.46 6.02 -20.32
C ARG A 23 -24.61 7.02 -20.35
N ARG A 24 -25.87 6.55 -20.31
CA ARG A 24 -27.04 7.45 -20.25
C ARG A 24 -27.07 8.29 -18.98
N MET A 25 -26.54 7.75 -17.88
CA MET A 25 -26.47 8.43 -16.59
C MET A 25 -25.22 9.32 -16.44
N GLY A 26 -24.37 9.44 -17.47
CA GLY A 26 -23.14 10.22 -17.40
C GLY A 26 -22.09 9.67 -16.43
N VAL A 27 -22.17 8.38 -16.09
CA VAL A 27 -21.23 7.73 -15.17
C VAL A 27 -19.99 7.31 -15.93
N GLU A 28 -18.90 8.05 -15.71
CA GLU A 28 -17.60 7.82 -16.34
C GLU A 28 -16.52 7.47 -15.31
N ALA A 29 -15.48 6.76 -15.78
CA ALA A 29 -14.34 6.42 -14.94
C ALA A 29 -13.33 7.58 -14.94
N LEU A 30 -13.13 8.21 -13.79
CA LEU A 30 -12.07 9.19 -13.57
C LEU A 30 -10.77 8.45 -13.22
N TYR A 31 -9.72 8.62 -14.05
CA TYR A 31 -8.40 8.06 -13.78
C TYR A 31 -7.43 9.16 -13.33
N ARG A 32 -6.66 8.90 -12.26
CA ARG A 32 -5.47 9.70 -11.93
C ARG A 32 -4.40 9.49 -13.00
N LYS A 33 -3.82 10.59 -13.51
CA LYS A 33 -2.63 10.53 -14.38
C LYS A 33 -1.45 9.90 -13.62
N PRO A 34 -0.63 9.03 -14.25
CA PRO A 34 0.46 8.37 -13.54
C PRO A 34 1.52 9.40 -13.15
N ASN A 35 1.87 9.47 -11.87
CA ASN A 35 3.17 9.95 -11.44
C ASN A 35 3.96 8.72 -11.01
N THR A 36 4.73 8.15 -11.93
CA THR A 36 5.63 7.04 -11.64
C THR A 36 6.89 7.59 -10.96
N SER A 37 7.26 6.98 -9.83
CA SER A 37 8.48 7.25 -9.08
C SER A 37 9.72 7.38 -9.97
N ARG A 38 10.61 8.34 -9.65
CA ARG A 38 11.86 8.55 -10.38
C ARG A 38 12.81 7.35 -10.19
N ARG A 39 13.37 6.87 -11.29
CA ARG A 39 14.29 5.72 -11.37
C ARG A 39 15.59 5.98 -10.61
N ASN A 40 16.10 4.99 -9.89
CA ASN A 40 17.48 4.96 -9.45
C ASN A 40 18.38 4.47 -10.61
N ALA A 41 19.29 5.32 -11.08
CA ALA A 41 20.06 5.10 -12.31
C ALA A 41 21.09 3.95 -12.24
N LYS A 42 21.34 3.39 -11.05
CA LYS A 42 22.40 2.38 -10.82
C LYS A 42 21.99 0.92 -11.10
N HIS A 43 20.72 0.64 -11.41
CA HIS A 43 20.25 -0.74 -11.57
C HIS A 43 20.40 -1.26 -13.01
N LYS A 44 20.91 -2.49 -13.14
CA LYS A 44 21.06 -3.21 -14.41
C LYS A 44 19.69 -3.47 -15.04
N ILE A 45 19.53 -3.04 -16.29
CA ILE A 45 18.31 -3.24 -17.07
C ILE A 45 18.39 -4.60 -17.77
N TRP A 46 17.39 -5.45 -17.56
CA TRP A 46 17.27 -6.73 -18.25
C TRP A 46 16.54 -6.57 -19.59
N PRO A 47 16.90 -7.36 -20.62
CA PRO A 47 16.26 -7.27 -21.92
C PRO A 47 14.77 -7.63 -21.85
N HIS A 48 13.97 -7.03 -22.72
CA HIS A 48 12.56 -7.38 -22.89
C HIS A 48 12.45 -8.64 -23.77
N LEU A 49 12.09 -9.77 -23.16
CA LEU A 49 12.11 -11.09 -23.84
C LEU A 49 10.74 -11.49 -24.42
N LEU A 50 9.69 -10.70 -24.18
CA LEU A 50 8.33 -11.03 -24.60
C LEU A 50 8.01 -10.58 -26.03
N ARG A 51 8.84 -9.72 -26.63
CA ARG A 51 8.62 -9.23 -28.00
C ARG A 51 8.68 -10.37 -29.02
N GLY A 52 7.57 -10.59 -29.72
CA GLY A 52 7.45 -11.64 -30.74
C GLY A 52 7.32 -13.06 -30.17
N LEU A 53 7.28 -13.22 -28.85
CA LEU A 53 7.14 -14.52 -28.20
C LEU A 53 5.67 -14.95 -28.20
N LYS A 54 5.35 -16.05 -28.87
CA LYS A 54 4.06 -16.72 -28.72
C LYS A 54 4.03 -17.48 -27.40
N ILE A 55 3.07 -17.15 -26.53
CA ILE A 55 2.89 -17.77 -25.21
C ILE A 55 1.67 -18.69 -25.28
N GLU A 56 1.92 -19.99 -25.38
CA GLU A 56 0.89 -20.99 -25.75
C GLU A 56 0.64 -22.04 -24.65
N ARG A 57 1.55 -22.16 -23.68
CA ARG A 57 1.43 -23.13 -22.59
C ARG A 57 1.63 -22.51 -21.22
N ALA A 58 1.07 -23.17 -20.21
CA ALA A 58 1.28 -22.83 -18.81
C ALA A 58 2.76 -22.92 -18.43
N ASN A 59 3.17 -22.09 -17.45
CA ASN A 59 4.53 -21.97 -16.97
C ASN A 59 5.55 -21.56 -18.04
N GLN A 60 5.11 -21.07 -19.20
CA GLN A 60 6.03 -20.51 -20.19
C GLN A 60 6.52 -19.12 -19.76
N VAL A 61 5.60 -18.29 -19.30
CA VAL A 61 5.87 -16.92 -18.81
C VAL A 61 5.01 -16.66 -17.59
N TRP A 62 5.64 -16.21 -16.52
CA TRP A 62 4.97 -15.65 -15.35
C TRP A 62 5.18 -14.14 -15.34
N ALA A 63 4.12 -13.39 -15.03
CA ALA A 63 4.19 -11.95 -14.77
C ALA A 63 4.16 -11.72 -13.26
N LEU A 64 5.03 -10.83 -12.79
CA LEU A 64 5.11 -10.42 -11.40
C LEU A 64 4.91 -8.91 -11.33
N ASP A 65 3.98 -8.48 -10.49
CA ASP A 65 3.69 -7.06 -10.31
C ASP A 65 3.27 -6.79 -8.86
N THR A 66 3.47 -5.55 -8.42
CA THR A 66 3.07 -5.10 -7.09
C THR A 66 2.20 -3.86 -7.19
N THR A 67 1.07 -3.87 -6.49
CA THR A 67 0.17 -2.72 -6.41
C THR A 67 -0.12 -2.36 -4.97
N TYR A 68 -0.52 -1.11 -4.70
CA TYR A 68 -1.04 -0.73 -3.40
C TYR A 68 -2.56 -0.91 -3.34
N ILE A 69 -3.06 -1.43 -2.22
CA ILE A 69 -4.48 -1.51 -1.87
C ILE A 69 -4.74 -0.50 -0.76
N PRO A 70 -5.64 0.47 -0.97
CA PRO A 70 -6.02 1.42 0.07
C PRO A 70 -6.80 0.71 1.18
N MET A 71 -6.42 0.95 2.42
CA MET A 71 -7.10 0.44 3.62
C MET A 71 -7.90 1.55 4.30
N ALA A 72 -8.62 1.22 5.38
CA ALA A 72 -9.25 2.23 6.23
C ALA A 72 -8.24 3.26 6.73
N ARG A 73 -7.06 2.79 7.15
CA ARG A 73 -5.90 3.60 7.55
C ARG A 73 -4.69 3.17 6.73
N GLY A 74 -4.18 4.05 5.87
CA GLY A 74 -3.03 3.79 5.01
C GLY A 74 -3.30 2.88 3.81
N PHE A 75 -2.28 2.14 3.39
CA PHE A 75 -2.33 1.19 2.28
C PHE A 75 -1.42 -0.01 2.56
N VAL A 76 -1.73 -1.13 1.92
CA VAL A 76 -0.85 -2.31 1.90
C VAL A 76 -0.38 -2.55 0.47
N TYR A 77 0.81 -3.10 0.31
CA TYR A 77 1.30 -3.62 -0.95
C TYR A 77 0.76 -5.04 -1.17
N LEU A 78 0.24 -5.30 -2.35
CA LEU A 78 -0.13 -6.61 -2.83
C LEU A 78 0.76 -6.95 -4.03
N THR A 79 1.63 -7.92 -3.85
CA THR A 79 2.43 -8.52 -4.92
C THR A 79 1.74 -9.79 -5.41
N ALA A 80 1.66 -9.99 -6.72
CA ALA A 80 1.05 -11.18 -7.30
C ALA A 80 1.92 -11.80 -8.40
N VAL A 81 1.99 -13.13 -8.41
CA VAL A 81 2.57 -13.92 -9.50
C VAL A 81 1.41 -14.45 -10.35
N VAL A 82 1.44 -14.16 -11.65
CA VAL A 82 0.37 -14.52 -12.58
C VAL A 82 0.93 -15.34 -13.73
N ASP A 83 0.33 -16.51 -13.97
CA ASP A 83 0.64 -17.28 -15.18
C ASP A 83 0.03 -16.61 -16.40
N TRP A 84 0.86 -16.34 -17.41
CA TRP A 84 0.43 -15.62 -18.59
C TRP A 84 -0.55 -16.43 -19.45
N ALA A 85 -0.29 -17.71 -19.71
CA ALA A 85 -1.14 -18.50 -20.61
C ALA A 85 -2.53 -18.73 -19.99
N ARG A 86 -2.58 -19.11 -18.70
CA ARG A 86 -3.81 -19.44 -17.98
C ARG A 86 -4.54 -18.23 -17.40
N ARG A 87 -3.92 -17.05 -17.40
CA ARG A 87 -4.44 -15.83 -16.74
C ARG A 87 -4.79 -16.05 -15.27
N LYS A 88 -4.07 -16.96 -14.62
CA LYS A 88 -4.33 -17.42 -13.26
C LYS A 88 -3.32 -16.77 -12.32
N VAL A 89 -3.82 -16.15 -11.24
CA VAL A 89 -2.97 -15.77 -10.10
C VAL A 89 -2.50 -17.04 -9.43
N LEU A 90 -1.19 -17.29 -9.45
CA LEU A 90 -0.57 -18.48 -8.87
C LEU A 90 -0.41 -18.32 -7.36
N THR A 91 0.19 -17.20 -6.96
CA THR A 91 0.45 -16.83 -5.57
C THR A 91 0.35 -15.32 -5.42
N HIS A 92 0.21 -14.87 -4.18
CA HIS A 92 0.22 -13.45 -3.84
C HIS A 92 0.76 -13.24 -2.42
N ARG A 93 1.27 -12.05 -2.17
CA ARG A 93 1.77 -11.61 -0.87
C ARG A 93 1.25 -10.22 -0.55
N VAL A 94 0.74 -10.06 0.67
CA VAL A 94 0.34 -8.75 1.21
C VAL A 94 1.42 -8.32 2.19
N ALA A 95 1.90 -7.09 2.06
CA ALA A 95 2.92 -6.52 2.92
C ALA A 95 2.65 -5.04 3.21
N ILE A 96 3.18 -4.54 4.31
CA ILE A 96 3.11 -3.12 4.67
C ILE A 96 4.31 -2.31 4.14
N THR A 97 5.32 -2.98 3.58
CA THR A 97 6.52 -2.36 2.99
C THR A 97 6.72 -2.79 1.53
N LEU A 98 7.34 -1.93 0.72
CA LEU A 98 7.74 -2.25 -0.65
C LEU A 98 9.17 -2.82 -0.64
N GLY A 99 9.31 -4.09 -0.26
CA GLY A 99 10.58 -4.80 -0.20
C GLY A 99 10.69 -5.90 -1.26
N ALA A 100 11.91 -6.11 -1.79
CA ALA A 100 12.20 -7.22 -2.71
C ALA A 100 11.91 -8.60 -2.11
N VAL A 101 12.03 -8.72 -0.77
CA VAL A 101 11.73 -9.96 -0.03
C VAL A 101 10.32 -10.48 -0.30
N HIS A 102 9.30 -9.60 -0.37
CA HIS A 102 7.91 -10.01 -0.59
C HIS A 102 7.69 -10.57 -2.00
N ALA A 103 8.42 -10.03 -2.98
CA ALA A 103 8.43 -10.51 -4.35
C ALA A 103 9.12 -11.88 -4.46
N VAL A 104 10.24 -12.06 -3.75
CA VAL A 104 10.93 -13.36 -3.65
C VAL A 104 10.03 -14.40 -2.98
N ASP A 105 9.41 -14.08 -1.83
CA ASP A 105 8.52 -15.01 -1.12
C ASP A 105 7.32 -15.46 -1.95
N ALA A 106 6.74 -14.54 -2.73
CA ALA A 106 5.65 -14.87 -3.65
C ALA A 106 6.12 -15.82 -4.76
N LEU A 107 7.32 -15.59 -5.30
CA LEU A 107 7.92 -16.44 -6.33
C LEU A 107 8.32 -17.81 -5.79
N GLU A 108 8.96 -17.90 -4.62
CA GLU A 108 9.35 -19.19 -4.02
C GLU A 108 8.13 -20.07 -3.75
N GLU A 109 7.03 -19.50 -3.24
CA GLU A 109 5.78 -20.24 -3.09
C GLU A 109 5.22 -20.71 -4.45
N ALA A 110 5.33 -19.87 -5.50
CA ALA A 110 4.87 -20.23 -6.83
C ALA A 110 5.73 -21.36 -7.42
N PHE A 111 7.06 -21.29 -7.28
CA PHE A 111 8.00 -22.32 -7.70
C PHE A 111 7.71 -23.65 -7.02
N SER A 112 7.50 -23.63 -5.70
CA SER A 112 7.19 -24.83 -4.92
C SER A 112 5.89 -25.50 -5.37
N ARG A 113 4.86 -24.72 -5.72
CA ARG A 113 3.53 -25.26 -6.07
C ARG A 113 3.34 -25.59 -7.54
N TYR A 114 3.97 -24.84 -8.43
CA TYR A 114 3.68 -24.88 -9.86
C TYR A 114 4.90 -25.20 -10.74
N GLY A 115 6.07 -25.41 -10.13
CA GLY A 115 7.33 -25.64 -10.83
C GLY A 115 7.97 -24.34 -11.32
N LEU A 116 9.03 -24.45 -12.12
CA LEU A 116 9.77 -23.28 -12.60
C LEU A 116 9.21 -22.80 -13.95
N PRO A 117 9.00 -21.49 -14.14
CA PRO A 117 8.63 -20.95 -15.43
C PRO A 117 9.83 -20.85 -16.37
N GLY A 118 9.58 -20.75 -17.68
CA GLY A 118 10.63 -20.45 -18.65
C GLY A 118 11.12 -18.99 -18.61
N ILE A 119 10.23 -18.06 -18.22
CA ILE A 119 10.50 -16.62 -18.11
C ILE A 119 9.72 -16.04 -16.92
N VAL A 120 10.37 -15.20 -16.12
CA VAL A 120 9.69 -14.27 -15.21
C VAL A 120 9.77 -12.87 -15.81
N ASN A 121 8.62 -12.22 -16.00
CA ASN A 121 8.51 -10.84 -16.44
C ASN A 121 8.12 -9.94 -15.27
N ALA A 122 8.86 -8.87 -15.05
CA ALA A 122 8.59 -7.89 -14.01
C ALA A 122 8.72 -6.45 -14.55
N ASP A 123 8.14 -5.48 -13.85
CA ASP A 123 8.37 -4.07 -14.17
C ASP A 123 9.80 -3.63 -13.80
N GLN A 124 10.20 -2.43 -14.21
CA GLN A 124 11.54 -1.88 -13.90
C GLN A 124 11.62 -1.23 -12.50
N GLY A 125 10.74 -1.60 -11.57
CA GLY A 125 10.74 -1.11 -10.21
C GLY A 125 12.00 -1.54 -9.43
N SER A 126 12.43 -0.68 -8.49
CA SER A 126 13.65 -0.92 -7.71
C SER A 126 13.64 -2.24 -6.91
N GLN A 127 12.45 -2.73 -6.58
CA GLN A 127 12.23 -4.02 -5.90
C GLN A 127 12.57 -5.24 -6.78
N PHE A 128 12.50 -5.12 -8.10
CA PHE A 128 12.81 -6.20 -9.04
C PHE A 128 14.24 -6.11 -9.60
N THR A 129 14.97 -5.07 -9.20
CA THR A 129 16.38 -4.86 -9.52
C THR A 129 17.32 -5.07 -8.34
N ALA A 130 16.81 -5.51 -7.19
CA ALA A 130 17.60 -5.91 -6.04
C ALA A 130 18.33 -7.24 -6.33
N GLY A 131 19.58 -7.36 -5.85
CA GLY A 131 20.41 -8.56 -6.08
C GLY A 131 19.72 -9.86 -5.66
N THR A 132 19.05 -9.84 -4.50
CA THR A 132 18.30 -10.97 -3.96
C THR A 132 17.18 -11.46 -4.89
N PHE A 133 16.48 -10.55 -5.56
CA PHE A 133 15.45 -10.90 -6.53
C PHE A 133 16.05 -11.52 -7.80
N THR A 134 17.11 -10.91 -8.32
CA THR A 134 17.77 -11.43 -9.53
C THR A 134 18.41 -12.79 -9.30
N GLU A 135 19.00 -13.03 -8.12
CA GLU A 135 19.56 -14.32 -7.73
C GLU A 135 18.48 -15.40 -7.61
N ALA A 136 17.33 -15.07 -7.00
CA ALA A 136 16.22 -16.03 -6.86
C ALA A 136 15.71 -16.56 -8.20
N VAL A 137 15.69 -15.71 -9.24
CA VAL A 137 15.26 -16.08 -10.60
C VAL A 137 16.39 -16.74 -11.38
N LEU A 138 17.52 -16.05 -11.53
CA LEU A 138 18.62 -16.49 -12.42
C LEU A 138 19.36 -17.71 -11.87
N GLY A 139 19.49 -17.83 -10.55
CA GLY A 139 20.12 -19.00 -9.90
C GLY A 139 19.39 -20.32 -10.16
N ARG A 140 18.13 -20.25 -10.63
CA ARG A 140 17.31 -21.41 -11.01
C ARG A 140 17.27 -21.66 -12.52
N GLY A 141 18.11 -20.95 -13.30
CA GLY A 141 18.12 -21.04 -14.76
C GLY A 141 16.90 -20.41 -15.44
N ILE A 142 16.09 -19.63 -14.71
CA ILE A 142 14.93 -18.94 -15.26
C ILE A 142 15.40 -17.64 -15.93
N ARG A 143 14.86 -17.33 -17.11
CA ARG A 143 15.18 -16.07 -17.79
C ARG A 143 14.38 -14.91 -17.20
N LEU A 144 15.06 -13.84 -16.83
CA LEU A 144 14.42 -12.62 -16.36
C LEU A 144 14.17 -11.66 -17.53
N SER A 145 12.93 -11.20 -17.66
CA SER A 145 12.49 -10.19 -18.63
C SER A 145 12.01 -8.95 -17.88
N MET A 146 12.35 -7.76 -18.38
CA MET A 146 11.82 -6.50 -17.86
C MET A 146 11.12 -5.71 -18.96
N ASP A 147 9.96 -5.13 -18.62
CA ASP A 147 9.19 -4.32 -19.56
C ASP A 147 9.96 -3.05 -19.97
N GLY A 148 9.94 -2.70 -21.26
CA GLY A 148 10.47 -1.43 -21.75
C GLY A 148 9.56 -0.24 -21.45
N LYS A 149 10.07 1.00 -21.57
CA LYS A 149 9.23 2.21 -21.53
C LYS A 149 8.11 2.08 -22.58
N GLY A 150 6.85 2.15 -22.15
CA GLY A 150 5.68 2.13 -23.04
C GLY A 150 5.13 0.72 -23.36
N CYS A 151 5.68 -0.35 -22.79
CA CYS A 151 5.22 -1.74 -22.99
C CYS A 151 4.04 -2.15 -22.09
N TRP A 152 3.11 -1.24 -21.80
CA TRP A 152 1.94 -1.49 -20.92
C TRP A 152 1.11 -2.71 -21.33
N ARG A 153 1.11 -3.06 -22.63
CA ARG A 153 0.39 -4.21 -23.19
C ARG A 153 0.75 -5.53 -22.53
N ASP A 154 1.99 -5.65 -22.07
CA ASP A 154 2.48 -6.88 -21.47
C ASP A 154 1.95 -7.06 -20.05
N ASN A 155 1.67 -5.98 -19.32
CA ASN A 155 1.10 -6.06 -17.98
C ASN A 155 -0.45 -6.01 -17.95
N VAL A 156 -1.14 -5.96 -19.10
CA VAL A 156 -2.61 -5.77 -19.20
C VAL A 156 -3.42 -6.78 -18.38
N PHE A 157 -2.93 -8.02 -18.26
CA PHE A 157 -3.65 -9.05 -17.53
C PHE A 157 -3.53 -8.87 -16.02
N VAL A 158 -2.37 -8.43 -15.56
CA VAL A 158 -2.14 -8.11 -14.15
C VAL A 158 -2.86 -6.81 -13.79
N GLU A 159 -2.83 -5.80 -14.66
CA GLU A 159 -3.67 -4.61 -14.55
C GLU A 159 -5.17 -4.94 -14.49
N ARG A 160 -5.62 -5.94 -15.26
CA ARG A 160 -7.00 -6.43 -15.19
C ARG A 160 -7.30 -7.09 -13.84
N VAL A 161 -6.37 -7.83 -13.26
CA VAL A 161 -6.47 -8.38 -11.90
C VAL A 161 -6.57 -7.23 -10.89
N TRP A 162 -5.68 -6.24 -10.97
CA TRP A 162 -5.72 -5.06 -10.10
C TRP A 162 -7.00 -4.28 -10.22
N ARG A 163 -7.49 -4.08 -11.44
CA ARG A 163 -8.77 -3.42 -11.67
C ARG A 163 -9.90 -4.19 -10.98
N SER A 164 -9.88 -5.52 -11.03
CA SER A 164 -10.89 -6.33 -10.35
C SER A 164 -10.76 -6.19 -8.83
N ILE A 165 -9.56 -6.30 -8.27
CA ILE A 165 -9.34 -6.19 -6.82
C ILE A 165 -9.70 -4.80 -6.29
N LYS A 166 -9.20 -3.75 -6.96
CA LYS A 166 -9.40 -2.37 -6.53
C LYS A 166 -10.85 -1.96 -6.69
N TYR A 167 -11.41 -2.07 -7.91
CA TYR A 167 -12.76 -1.57 -8.16
C TYR A 167 -13.83 -2.45 -7.52
N GLU A 168 -13.64 -3.77 -7.49
CA GLU A 168 -14.70 -4.66 -7.00
C GLU A 168 -14.71 -4.86 -5.48
N ARG A 169 -13.59 -4.64 -4.78
CA ARG A 169 -13.53 -4.90 -3.32
C ARG A 169 -13.09 -3.72 -2.47
N SER A 170 -12.26 -2.79 -2.95
CA SER A 170 -11.74 -1.70 -2.12
C SER A 170 -12.43 -0.35 -2.33
N TRP A 171 -12.87 -0.03 -3.56
CA TRP A 171 -13.45 1.29 -3.87
C TRP A 171 -14.98 1.34 -3.74
N LEU A 172 -15.68 0.22 -3.88
CA LEU A 172 -17.15 0.15 -3.84
C LEU A 172 -17.72 -0.23 -2.46
N VAL A 173 -16.89 -0.59 -1.49
CA VAL A 173 -17.32 -0.88 -0.12
C VAL A 173 -17.01 0.34 0.74
N PRO A 174 -18.00 1.00 1.37
CA PRO A 174 -17.73 2.01 2.37
C PRO A 174 -16.85 1.38 3.45
N LYS A 175 -15.68 1.98 3.70
CA LYS A 175 -14.68 1.47 4.67
C LYS A 175 -15.20 1.39 6.12
N SER A 176 -16.45 1.80 6.36
CA SER A 176 -17.18 1.71 7.62
C SER A 176 -18.00 0.42 7.79
N ASP A 177 -18.10 -0.46 6.80
CA ASP A 177 -18.96 -1.65 6.91
C ASP A 177 -18.25 -2.80 7.68
N ARG A 178 -18.49 -2.84 9.00
CA ARG A 178 -17.99 -3.85 9.96
C ARG A 178 -18.43 -5.29 9.67
N ARG A 179 -19.29 -5.53 8.68
CA ARG A 179 -19.90 -6.85 8.43
C ARG A 179 -18.96 -7.91 7.89
N LEU A 180 -17.79 -7.55 7.35
CA LEU A 180 -16.83 -8.54 6.82
C LEU A 180 -15.83 -9.08 7.85
N GLN A 181 -15.81 -8.55 9.08
CA GLN A 181 -14.96 -9.11 10.16
C GLN A 181 -15.57 -10.32 10.87
N ALA A 182 -16.84 -10.66 10.63
CA ALA A 182 -17.56 -11.67 11.42
C ALA A 182 -17.74 -13.04 10.73
N ALA A 183 -17.07 -13.31 9.61
CA ALA A 183 -17.26 -14.56 8.86
C ALA A 183 -16.07 -15.50 8.94
N HIS A 184 -15.48 -15.72 10.13
CA HIS A 184 -14.63 -16.89 10.38
C HIS A 184 -14.36 -17.16 11.88
N THR A 185 -15.40 -17.20 12.72
CA THR A 185 -15.36 -18.00 13.97
C THR A 185 -16.77 -18.16 14.54
N GLN A 186 -17.41 -19.30 14.30
CA GLN A 186 -18.42 -19.80 15.23
C GLN A 186 -18.27 -21.32 15.30
N PRO A 187 -17.94 -21.89 16.47
CA PRO A 187 -18.25 -23.28 16.73
C PRO A 187 -19.72 -23.40 17.17
N ALA A 188 -20.31 -24.53 16.79
CA ALA A 188 -21.66 -24.93 17.13
C ALA A 188 -21.83 -25.19 18.64
N SER A 189 -22.94 -24.74 19.22
CA SER A 189 -23.58 -25.37 20.38
C SER A 189 -25.07 -24.99 20.45
N GLN A 190 -25.87 -25.90 19.92
CA GLN A 190 -27.16 -26.47 20.38
C GLN A 190 -28.22 -25.70 21.22
N PRO A 191 -29.50 -26.18 21.20
CA PRO A 191 -30.71 -25.34 21.10
C PRO A 191 -31.59 -25.38 22.36
N PHE A 192 -32.53 -24.44 22.51
CA PHE A 192 -33.72 -24.60 23.37
C PHE A 192 -34.85 -23.60 22.96
N PRO A 193 -36.13 -23.83 23.35
CA PRO A 193 -37.24 -23.93 22.40
C PRO A 193 -38.38 -22.93 22.65
N GLY A 194 -39.31 -22.86 21.69
CA GLY A 194 -40.74 -22.69 21.97
C GLY A 194 -41.33 -21.27 21.98
N THR A 195 -42.24 -21.06 21.03
CA THR A 195 -43.49 -20.24 21.09
C THR A 195 -43.42 -18.71 20.85
N PRO A 196 -44.51 -18.08 20.33
CA PRO A 196 -44.50 -17.54 18.97
C PRO A 196 -44.76 -16.03 18.86
N PHE A 197 -44.39 -15.48 17.69
CA PHE A 197 -44.93 -14.30 17.01
C PHE A 197 -45.72 -13.24 17.82
N THR A 198 -45.16 -12.02 17.91
CA THR A 198 -45.93 -10.82 17.56
C THR A 198 -45.01 -9.67 17.14
N PHE A 199 -45.29 -9.13 15.95
CA PHE A 199 -44.68 -7.96 15.35
C PHE A 199 -45.10 -6.68 16.09
N LEU A 200 -44.15 -5.85 16.53
CA LEU A 200 -44.35 -4.41 16.75
C LEU A 200 -42.97 -3.70 16.79
N ILE A 201 -42.46 -3.36 15.60
CA ILE A 201 -41.29 -2.48 15.48
C ILE A 201 -41.73 -1.05 15.81
N ARG A 202 -41.55 -0.68 17.08
CA ARG A 202 -41.54 0.71 17.52
C ARG A 202 -40.14 1.27 17.20
N LEU A 203 -40.03 2.11 16.17
CA LEU A 203 -38.80 2.82 15.82
C LEU A 203 -38.32 3.62 17.04
N ARG A 204 -37.23 3.16 17.68
CA ARG A 204 -36.50 3.97 18.66
C ARG A 204 -35.70 5.05 17.91
N PRO A 205 -35.61 6.28 18.44
CA PRO A 205 -34.78 7.32 17.85
C PRO A 205 -33.33 6.85 17.78
N SER A 206 -32.73 7.06 16.61
CA SER A 206 -31.33 6.83 16.32
C SER A 206 -30.43 7.34 17.45
N ILE A 207 -29.76 6.42 18.14
CA ILE A 207 -28.61 6.75 18.98
C ILE A 207 -27.56 7.30 18.02
N LYS A 208 -27.38 8.63 18.00
CA LYS A 208 -26.20 9.26 17.39
C LYS A 208 -24.97 8.64 18.05
N ALA A 209 -24.35 7.68 17.37
CA ALA A 209 -23.02 7.22 17.73
C ALA A 209 -22.11 8.46 17.71
N ARG A 210 -21.60 8.84 18.89
CA ARG A 210 -20.52 9.82 19.00
C ARG A 210 -19.38 9.28 18.11
N LYS A 211 -19.05 10.00 17.02
CA LYS A 211 -17.79 9.82 16.31
C LYS A 211 -16.69 9.99 17.37
N GLY A 212 -15.97 8.93 17.70
CA GLY A 212 -14.69 9.10 18.40
C GLY A 212 -13.82 10.01 17.55
N ALA A 213 -13.24 11.04 18.16
CA ALA A 213 -12.37 11.99 17.48
C ALA A 213 -11.19 11.20 16.86
N SER A 214 -11.11 11.18 15.53
CA SER A 214 -9.95 10.65 14.81
C SER A 214 -8.81 11.65 14.96
N MET A 215 -7.68 11.22 15.53
CA MET A 215 -6.48 12.05 15.62
C MET A 215 -5.60 11.83 14.39
N LEU A 216 -4.71 12.77 14.07
CA LEU A 216 -3.82 12.77 12.91
C LEU A 216 -2.37 12.61 13.41
N ARG A 217 -1.73 11.49 13.10
CA ARG A 217 -0.32 11.23 13.40
C ARG A 217 0.57 11.66 12.26
N HIS A 218 1.52 12.52 12.59
CA HIS A 218 2.61 13.02 11.77
C HIS A 218 3.92 12.35 12.19
N ILE A 219 4.53 11.56 11.30
CA ILE A 219 5.83 10.93 11.52
C ILE A 219 6.83 11.51 10.55
N VAL A 220 7.97 11.96 11.07
CA VAL A 220 9.09 12.45 10.27
C VAL A 220 10.35 11.70 10.67
N MET A 221 11.14 11.25 9.71
CA MET A 221 12.39 10.53 9.93
C MET A 221 13.51 11.23 9.18
N TRP A 222 14.67 11.36 9.83
CA TRP A 222 15.85 12.01 9.29
C TRP A 222 17.05 11.07 9.29
N LYS A 223 17.73 11.02 8.14
CA LYS A 223 19.07 10.48 8.00
C LYS A 223 20.03 11.67 8.01
N LEU A 224 21.03 11.62 8.88
CA LEU A 224 21.95 12.72 9.14
C LEU A 224 23.27 12.52 8.41
N LYS A 225 23.87 13.64 8.01
CA LYS A 225 25.23 13.68 7.46
C LYS A 225 26.23 13.13 8.48
N GLU A 226 27.33 12.56 7.99
CA GLU A 226 28.43 12.06 8.85
C GLU A 226 28.99 13.18 9.75
N THR A 227 29.16 14.38 9.19
CA THR A 227 29.60 15.58 9.90
C THR A 227 28.81 16.80 9.41
N ALA A 228 28.37 17.65 10.33
CA ALA A 228 27.66 18.90 10.07
C ALA A 228 27.67 19.79 11.31
N GLU A 229 27.55 21.12 11.15
CA GLU A 229 27.46 22.07 12.29
C GLU A 229 28.60 21.90 13.33
N GLY A 230 29.80 21.54 12.87
CA GLY A 230 30.97 21.32 13.71
C GLY A 230 30.91 20.07 14.61
N ALA A 231 29.97 19.15 14.37
CA ALA A 231 29.74 17.96 15.17
C ALA A 231 29.58 16.70 14.29
N ASP A 232 29.77 15.53 14.90
CA ASP A 232 29.54 14.25 14.24
C ASP A 232 28.04 13.90 14.18
N ARG A 233 27.70 12.79 13.50
CA ARG A 233 26.33 12.30 13.37
C ARG A 233 25.64 12.10 14.73
N ALA A 234 26.33 11.49 15.70
CA ALA A 234 25.73 11.09 16.96
C ALA A 234 25.42 12.32 17.83
N GLU A 235 26.36 13.26 17.89
CA GLU A 235 26.18 14.55 18.55
C GLU A 235 25.06 15.38 17.89
N ASN A 236 25.02 15.40 16.56
CA ASN A 236 23.96 16.09 15.83
C ASN A 236 22.59 15.43 16.04
N ALA A 237 22.51 14.10 16.19
CA ALA A 237 21.27 13.41 16.53
C ALA A 237 20.76 13.83 17.92
N GLN A 238 21.64 13.96 18.91
CA GLN A 238 21.30 14.45 20.25
C GLN A 238 20.84 15.91 20.22
N LYS A 239 21.56 16.79 19.52
CA LYS A 239 21.18 18.20 19.33
C LYS A 239 19.83 18.31 18.63
N LEU A 240 19.59 17.51 17.59
CA LEU A 240 18.32 17.49 16.86
C LEU A 240 17.17 17.00 17.74
N LYS A 241 17.37 15.95 18.52
CA LYS A 241 16.39 15.47 19.50
C LYS A 241 16.00 16.56 20.48
N ALA A 242 17.00 17.15 21.16
CA ALA A 242 16.77 18.21 22.13
C ALA A 242 16.03 19.41 21.51
N THR A 243 16.42 19.78 20.29
CA THR A 243 15.81 20.89 19.55
C THR A 243 14.36 20.60 19.17
N LEU A 244 14.05 19.40 18.66
CA LEU A 244 12.69 19.00 18.30
C LEU A 244 11.79 18.87 19.54
N GLU A 245 12.31 18.40 20.66
CA GLU A 245 11.56 18.30 21.92
C GLU A 245 11.10 19.67 22.45
N THR A 246 11.77 20.77 22.09
CA THR A 246 11.29 22.14 22.39
C THR A 246 9.97 22.50 21.67
N CYS A 247 9.61 21.75 20.62
CA CYS A 247 8.37 21.90 19.86
C CYS A 247 7.22 21.07 20.45
N ARG A 248 7.40 20.45 21.62
CA ARG A 248 6.31 19.77 22.33
C ARG A 248 5.29 20.79 22.83
N SER A 249 4.01 20.53 22.58
CA SER A 249 2.86 21.29 23.08
C SER A 249 2.89 22.78 22.69
N ILE A 250 3.35 23.11 21.49
CA ILE A 250 3.43 24.50 21.00
C ILE A 250 2.14 24.97 20.33
N VAL A 251 1.23 24.07 19.99
CA VAL A 251 -0.08 24.40 19.42
C VAL A 251 -1.22 23.69 20.14
N GLN A 252 -2.40 24.29 20.07
CA GLN A 252 -3.63 23.66 20.55
C GLN A 252 -3.98 22.45 19.66
N GLY A 253 -4.41 21.36 20.29
CA GLY A 253 -4.72 20.10 19.60
C GLY A 253 -3.49 19.28 19.24
N GLN A 254 -2.34 19.50 19.89
CA GLN A 254 -1.17 18.62 19.83
C GLN A 254 -1.25 17.57 20.94
N GLY A 255 -1.31 16.30 20.55
CA GLY A 255 -1.40 15.13 21.42
C GLY A 255 -0.04 14.51 21.72
N HIS A 256 0.12 13.21 21.40
CA HIS A 256 1.39 12.48 21.55
C HIS A 256 2.53 13.24 20.88
N PHE A 257 3.71 13.28 21.50
CA PHE A 257 4.88 13.91 20.90
C PHE A 257 6.16 13.25 21.41
N GLU A 258 6.86 12.57 20.53
CA GLU A 258 8.04 11.76 20.86
C GLU A 258 9.12 11.95 19.80
N VAL A 259 10.36 12.12 20.26
CA VAL A 259 11.53 12.14 19.39
C VAL A 259 12.46 11.01 19.80
N GLY A 260 12.68 10.06 18.90
CA GLY A 260 13.56 8.91 19.10
C GLY A 260 14.87 9.05 18.32
N ILE A 261 15.95 8.53 18.88
CA ILE A 261 17.24 8.34 18.19
C ILE A 261 17.40 6.86 17.87
N GLY A 262 17.83 6.55 16.66
CA GLY A 262 18.06 5.19 16.19
C GLY A 262 19.17 4.50 16.99
N LEU A 263 18.98 3.21 17.28
CA LEU A 263 19.94 2.39 18.04
C LEU A 263 21.10 1.85 17.19
N GLY A 264 21.21 2.27 15.92
CA GLY A 264 22.26 1.79 15.01
C GLY A 264 22.13 0.31 14.60
N LEU A 265 20.92 -0.28 14.70
CA LEU A 265 20.71 -1.67 14.30
C LEU A 265 20.92 -1.86 12.78
N PRO A 266 21.39 -3.03 12.30
CA PRO A 266 21.83 -3.23 10.91
C PRO A 266 20.77 -2.95 9.82
N ALA A 267 19.48 -3.05 10.16
CA ALA A 267 18.37 -2.75 9.25
C ALA A 267 17.82 -1.32 9.39
N SER A 268 18.28 -0.54 10.37
CA SER A 268 17.84 0.83 10.62
C SER A 268 18.50 1.77 9.61
N THR A 269 17.67 2.52 8.89
CA THR A 269 18.12 3.41 7.80
C THR A 269 18.12 4.89 8.16
N PHE A 270 17.55 5.25 9.32
CA PHE A 270 17.37 6.62 9.77
C PHE A 270 17.87 6.77 11.21
N ASP A 271 18.38 7.96 11.51
CA ASP A 271 19.08 8.27 12.76
C ASP A 271 18.16 8.92 13.79
N VAL A 272 17.15 9.67 13.34
CA VAL A 272 16.18 10.36 14.22
C VAL A 272 14.77 10.19 13.68
N VAL A 273 13.80 9.98 14.57
CA VAL A 273 12.36 9.93 14.28
C VAL A 273 11.61 10.90 15.19
N LEU A 274 10.66 11.65 14.63
CA LEU A 274 9.63 12.39 15.33
C LEU A 274 8.29 11.69 15.09
N VAL A 275 7.55 11.40 16.15
CA VAL A 275 6.16 10.93 16.11
C VAL A 275 5.32 11.93 16.88
N SER A 276 4.39 12.60 16.21
CA SER A 276 3.51 13.59 16.84
C SER A 276 2.06 13.43 16.38
N ASP A 277 1.12 13.46 17.32
CA ASP A 277 -0.31 13.37 17.05
C ASP A 277 -0.97 14.74 17.16
N PHE A 278 -1.98 14.99 16.34
CA PHE A 278 -2.76 16.22 16.28
C PHE A 278 -4.25 15.92 16.22
N ASP A 279 -5.11 16.81 16.69
CA ASP A 279 -6.57 16.59 16.67
C ASP A 279 -7.11 16.60 15.22
N ASP A 280 -6.53 17.43 14.36
CA ASP A 280 -6.91 17.57 12.96
C ASP A 280 -5.77 18.15 12.09
N SER A 281 -6.04 18.32 10.80
CA SER A 281 -5.08 18.91 9.85
C SER A 281 -4.77 20.39 10.12
N ALA A 282 -5.67 21.14 10.76
CA ALA A 282 -5.45 22.54 11.08
C ALA A 282 -4.48 22.71 12.26
N ALA A 283 -4.55 21.81 13.25
CA ALA A 283 -3.58 21.72 14.32
C ALA A 283 -2.17 21.37 13.78
N LEU A 284 -2.08 20.42 12.84
CA LEU A 284 -0.81 20.10 12.16
C LEU A 284 -0.27 21.28 11.35
N ASP A 285 -1.09 21.97 10.57
CA ASP A 285 -0.66 23.15 9.80
C ASP A 285 -0.18 24.28 10.73
N SER A 286 -0.90 24.51 11.82
CA SER A 286 -0.51 25.46 12.87
C SER A 286 0.86 25.09 13.46
N TYR A 287 1.11 23.81 13.74
CA TYR A 287 2.41 23.32 14.21
C TYR A 287 3.52 23.57 13.18
N GLN A 288 3.29 23.24 11.90
CA GLN A 288 4.29 23.37 10.84
C GLN A 288 4.73 24.82 10.58
N ASN A 289 3.82 25.77 10.81
CA ASN A 289 4.00 27.20 10.61
C ASN A 289 4.33 27.96 11.91
N HIS A 290 4.29 27.29 13.08
CA HIS A 290 4.59 27.92 14.36
C HIS A 290 6.04 28.46 14.39
N PRO A 291 6.30 29.68 14.90
CA PRO A 291 7.63 30.30 14.87
C PRO A 291 8.75 29.43 15.45
N LYS A 292 8.48 28.70 16.56
CA LYS A 292 9.43 27.73 17.13
C LYS A 292 9.78 26.59 16.16
N HIS A 293 8.78 26.02 15.47
CA HIS A 293 9.01 24.96 14.50
C HIS A 293 9.72 25.47 13.24
N VAL A 294 9.42 26.70 12.81
CA VAL A 294 10.11 27.32 11.67
C VAL A 294 11.58 27.61 12.00
N ALA A 295 11.88 28.10 13.21
CA ALA A 295 13.24 28.42 13.64
C ALA A 295 14.18 27.20 13.58
N ILE A 296 13.68 26.00 13.87
CA ILE A 296 14.49 24.79 13.87
C ILE A 296 14.75 24.23 12.45
N LYS A 297 13.97 24.63 11.43
CA LYS A 297 14.11 24.12 10.06
C LYS A 297 15.50 24.40 9.48
N ALA A 298 16.13 25.52 9.85
CA ALA A 298 17.47 25.87 9.39
C ALA A 298 18.51 24.84 9.88
N PHE A 299 18.51 24.57 11.18
CA PHE A 299 19.39 23.56 11.79
C PHE A 299 19.09 22.16 11.23
N VAL A 300 17.82 21.76 11.20
CA VAL A 300 17.38 20.46 10.65
C VAL A 300 17.88 20.30 9.21
N GLY A 301 17.75 21.33 8.37
CA GLY A 301 18.22 21.32 6.99
C GLY A 301 19.75 21.20 6.86
N ALA A 302 20.50 21.82 7.77
CA ALA A 302 21.96 21.77 7.77
C ALA A 302 22.50 20.36 8.07
N VAL A 303 21.89 19.65 9.03
CA VAL A 303 22.36 18.32 9.48
C VAL A 303 21.78 17.15 8.69
N THR A 304 20.70 17.36 7.92
CA THR A 304 19.99 16.29 7.20
C THR A 304 20.63 15.92 5.86
N GLU A 305 20.83 14.62 5.62
CA GLU A 305 21.14 14.01 4.32
C GLU A 305 19.86 13.57 3.60
N GLY A 306 18.91 12.97 4.32
CA GLY A 306 17.64 12.49 3.77
C GLY A 306 16.48 12.61 4.75
N ARG A 307 15.28 12.89 4.24
CA ARG A 307 14.06 13.06 5.04
C ARG A 307 12.92 12.24 4.46
N GLN A 308 12.16 11.58 5.33
CA GLN A 308 10.87 10.96 5.00
C GLN A 308 9.79 11.46 5.96
N CYS A 309 8.56 11.56 5.46
CA CYS A 309 7.42 12.11 6.22
C CYS A 309 6.17 11.33 5.85
N VAL A 310 5.36 10.95 6.83
CA VAL A 310 4.07 10.29 6.63
C VAL A 310 3.04 10.81 7.63
N ASP A 311 1.84 11.06 7.13
CA ASP A 311 0.68 11.54 7.89
C ASP A 311 -0.45 10.51 7.78
N TYR A 312 -1.07 10.12 8.90
CA TYR A 312 -2.21 9.20 8.91
C TYR A 312 -3.12 9.35 10.13
N GLU A 313 -4.39 8.96 10.01
CA GLU A 313 -5.34 9.00 11.13
C GLU A 313 -5.16 7.81 12.10
N VAL A 314 -5.22 8.08 13.41
CA VAL A 314 -5.11 7.14 14.54
C VAL A 314 -6.41 6.98 15.32
#